data_AF-A0A369LJ01-F1
#
_entry.id   AF-A0A369LJ01-F1
#
_cell.length_a   1.000
_cell.length_b   1.000
_cell.length_c   1.000
_cell.angle_alpha   90.00
_cell.angle_beta   90.00
_cell.angle_gamma   90.00
#
_symmetry.space_group_name_H-M   'P 1'
#
loop_
_entity.id
_entity.type
_entity.pdbx_description
1 polymer ?
#
loop_
_entity_poly.entity_id
_entity_poly.type
_entity_poly.pdbx_seq_one_letter_code
_entity_poly.pdbx_strand_id
1 'polypeptide(L)' 'MKSWMQQARETTGLTTIECAKALLLSEKDYLIRENNPGMLTIDELVALSFELNDESRRIIVEGVRSAIL' A
#
# COMPACT_ATOMS: atom_id res chain seq x y z
N MET A 1 -3.41 10.97 -10.63
CA MET A 1 -2.03 10.43 -10.54
C MET A 1 -2.11 9.24 -9.60
N LYS A 2 -1.54 8.07 -9.94
CA LYS A 2 -1.62 6.91 -9.06
C LYS A 2 -0.68 7.11 -7.87
N SER A 3 -1.16 6.83 -6.67
CA SER A 3 -0.28 6.85 -5.49
C SER A 3 0.77 5.73 -5.58
N TRP A 4 1.87 5.84 -4.84
CA TRP A 4 2.87 4.76 -4.81
C TRP A 4 2.30 3.46 -4.24
N MET A 5 1.33 3.54 -3.32
CA MET A 5 0.66 2.36 -2.77
C MET A 5 -0.22 1.68 -3.83
N GLN A 6 -0.95 2.47 -4.63
CA GLN A 6 -1.75 1.95 -5.73
C GLN A 6 -0.85 1.24 -6.77
N GLN A 7 0.29 1.84 -7.11
CA GLN A 7 1.25 1.24 -8.04
C GLN A 7 1.79 -0.10 -7.50
N ALA A 8 2.19 -0.15 -6.23
CA ALA A 8 2.66 -1.38 -5.59
C ALA A 8 1.58 -2.48 -5.58
N ARG A 9 0.34 -2.14 -5.25
CA ARG A 9 -0.77 -3.10 -5.27
C ARG A 9 -0.97 -3.69 -6.68
N GLU A 10 -1.05 -2.84 -7.69
CA GLU A 10 -1.27 -3.26 -9.08
C GLU A 10 -0.09 -4.07 -9.64
N THR A 11 1.16 -3.75 -9.28
CA THR A 11 2.35 -4.52 -9.68
C THR A 11 2.35 -5.94 -9.11
N THR A 12 1.79 -6.15 -7.92
CA THR A 12 1.59 -7.51 -7.37
C THR A 12 0.39 -8.21 -8.02
N GLY A 13 -0.55 -7.45 -8.60
CA GLY A 13 -1.82 -7.97 -9.09
C GLY A 13 -2.89 -8.12 -8.00
N LEU A 14 -2.71 -7.47 -6.84
CA LEU A 14 -3.67 -7.51 -5.74
C LEU A 14 -4.90 -6.63 -6.02
N THR A 15 -6.04 -7.10 -5.57
CA THR A 15 -7.28 -6.31 -5.47
C THR A 15 -7.26 -5.41 -4.24
N THR A 16 -8.08 -4.36 -4.28
CA THR A 16 -8.34 -3.47 -3.14
C THR A 16 -8.89 -4.23 -1.93
N ILE A 17 -9.75 -5.22 -2.17
CA ILE A 17 -10.33 -6.07 -1.12
C ILE A 17 -9.29 -6.94 -0.43
N GLU A 18 -8.33 -7.51 -1.16
CA GLU A 18 -7.25 -8.32 -0.56
C GLU A 18 -6.38 -7.47 0.36
N CYS A 19 -6.00 -6.27 -0.06
CA CYS A 19 -5.23 -5.35 0.78
C CYS A 19 -6.04 -4.86 1.99
N ALA A 20 -7.33 -4.59 1.82
CA ALA A 20 -8.21 -4.23 2.93
C ALA A 20 -8.31 -5.34 3.98
N LYS A 21 -8.41 -6.60 3.54
CA LYS A 21 -8.40 -7.78 4.42
C LYS A 21 -7.09 -7.91 5.20
N ALA A 22 -5.94 -7.68 4.55
CA ALA A 22 -4.64 -7.72 5.20
C ALA A 22 -4.52 -6.68 6.34
N LEU A 23 -5.24 -5.57 6.23
CA LEU A 23 -5.29 -4.50 7.23
C LEU A 23 -6.47 -4.58 8.20
N LEU A 24 -7.33 -5.59 8.09
CA LEU A 24 -8.59 -5.68 8.85
C LEU A 24 -9.48 -4.43 8.69
N LEU A 25 -9.49 -3.85 7.49
CA LEU A 25 -10.26 -2.66 7.15
C LEU A 25 -11.41 -2.98 6.20
N SER A 26 -12.36 -2.05 6.09
CA SER A 26 -13.28 -2.03 4.96
C SER A 26 -12.53 -1.66 3.67
N GLU A 27 -13.03 -2.11 2.52
CA GLU A 27 -12.45 -1.72 1.22
C GLU A 27 -12.45 -0.19 1.04
N LYS A 28 -13.49 0.48 1.53
CA LYS A 28 -13.60 1.95 1.50
C LYS A 28 -12.49 2.61 2.32
N ASP A 29 -12.21 2.11 3.52
CA ASP A 29 -11.19 2.66 4.40
C ASP A 29 -9.78 2.41 3.86
N TYR A 30 -9.56 1.26 3.21
CA TYR A 30 -8.34 0.98 2.48
C TYR A 30 -8.15 1.97 1.32
N LEU A 31 -9.18 2.21 0.50
CA LEU A 31 -9.10 3.14 -0.63
C LEU A 31 -8.77 4.58 -0.19
N ILE A 32 -9.28 5.03 0.96
CA ILE A 32 -8.93 6.35 1.52
C ILE A 32 -7.41 6.44 1.80
N ARG A 33 -6.84 5.40 2.40
CA ARG A 33 -5.39 5.30 2.70
C ARG A 33 -4.56 5.09 1.45
N GLU A 34 -4.99 4.24 0.51
CA GLU A 34 -4.28 4.04 -0.75
C GLU A 34 -4.19 5.35 -1.53
N ASN A 35 -5.24 6.17 -1.55
CA ASN A 35 -5.20 7.48 -2.20
C ASN A 35 -4.40 8.53 -1.42
N ASN A 36 -4.15 8.30 -0.13
CA ASN A 36 -3.36 9.18 0.75
C ASN A 36 -2.34 8.36 1.55
N PRO A 37 -1.31 7.77 0.90
CA PRO A 37 -0.49 6.73 1.51
C PRO A 37 0.25 7.14 2.79
N GLY A 38 0.45 8.44 3.03
CA GLY A 38 1.00 8.96 4.28
C GLY A 38 0.12 8.70 5.52
N MET A 39 -1.13 8.24 5.32
CA MET A 39 -2.00 7.77 6.39
C MET A 39 -1.70 6.32 6.83
N LEU A 40 -0.93 5.56 6.04
CA LEU A 40 -0.51 4.22 6.42
C LEU A 40 0.56 4.31 7.51
N THR A 41 0.31 3.62 8.61
CA THR A 41 1.29 3.39 9.67
C THR A 41 2.36 2.40 9.22
N ILE A 42 3.48 2.37 9.96
CA ILE A 42 4.55 1.38 9.70
C ILE A 42 4.02 -0.05 9.86
N ASP A 43 3.18 -0.30 10.87
CA ASP A 43 2.60 -1.63 11.12
C ASP A 43 1.68 -2.07 9.96
N GLU A 44 0.87 -1.16 9.42
CA GLU A 44 0.05 -1.43 8.22
C GLU A 44 0.93 -1.72 6.99
N LEU A 45 2.04 -1.00 6.81
CA LEU A 45 2.99 -1.27 5.72
C LEU A 45 3.67 -2.64 5.89
N VAL A 46 4.03 -3.01 7.12
CA VAL A 46 4.58 -4.35 7.42
C VAL A 46 3.53 -5.43 7.13
N ALA A 47 2.28 -5.25 7.55
CA ALA A 47 1.20 -6.20 7.27
C ALA A 47 0.99 -6.40 5.76
N LEU A 48 0.93 -5.32 4.98
CA LEU A 48 0.82 -5.39 3.53
C LEU A 48 2.04 -6.07 2.88
N SER A 49 3.23 -5.92 3.46
CA SER A 49 4.46 -6.47 2.89
C SER A 49 4.45 -8.00 2.75
N PHE A 50 3.61 -8.72 3.52
CA PHE A 50 3.45 -10.16 3.41
C PHE A 50 2.71 -10.60 2.15
N GLU A 51 1.80 -9.76 1.63
CA GLU A 51 1.02 -10.04 0.41
C GLU A 51 1.74 -9.54 -0.85
N LEU A 52 2.70 -8.62 -0.70
CA LEU A 52 3.38 -7.96 -1.81
C LEU A 52 4.60 -8.74 -2.31
N ASN A 53 4.86 -8.64 -3.62
CA ASN A 53 6.10 -9.15 -4.20
C ASN A 53 7.28 -8.17 -3.98
N ASP A 54 8.50 -8.60 -4.33
CA ASP A 54 9.72 -7.81 -4.14
C ASP A 54 9.70 -6.47 -4.86
N GLU A 55 9.14 -6.43 -6.07
CA GLU A 55 9.08 -5.20 -6.86
C GLU A 55 8.14 -4.18 -6.23
N SER A 56 6.96 -4.62 -5.80
CA SER A 56 5.99 -3.79 -5.09
C SER A 56 6.52 -3.26 -3.77
N ARG A 57 7.31 -4.08 -3.04
CA ARG A 57 8.02 -3.64 -1.83
C ARG A 57 9.02 -2.52 -2.12
N ARG A 58 9.73 -2.55 -3.26
CA ARG A 58 10.63 -1.46 -3.67
C ARG A 58 9.88 -0.17 -3.96
N ILE A 59 8.75 -0.26 -4.68
CA ILE A 59 7.89 0.90 -4.97
C ILE A 59 7.45 1.58 -3.66
N ILE A 60 7.06 0.81 -2.64
CA ILE A 60 6.70 1.37 -1.32
C ILE A 60 7.89 2.09 -0.68
N VAL A 61 9.07 1.48 -0.66
CA VAL A 61 10.27 2.09 -0.06
C VAL A 61 10.65 3.39 -0.74
N GLU A 62 10.60 3.45 -2.08
CA GLU A 62 10.84 4.67 -2.85
C GLU A 62 9.76 5.73 -2.58
N GLY A 63 8.50 5.32 -2.54
CA GLY A 63 7.36 6.17 -2.21
C GLY A 63 7.49 6.83 -0.83
N VAL A 64 7.80 6.04 0.19
CA VAL A 64 8.04 6.54 1.56
C VAL A 64 9.24 7.49 1.60
N ARG A 65 10.34 7.14 0.91
CA ARG A 65 11.53 8.02 0.84
C ARG A 65 11.21 9.38 0.21
N SER A 66 10.41 9.39 -0.85
CA SER A 66 10.00 10.61 -1.54
C SER A 66 9.04 11.50 -0.75
N ALA A 67 8.36 10.95 0.27
CA ALA A 67 7.45 11.71 1.13
C ALA A 67 8.15 12.42 2.30
N ILE A 68 9.39 12.03 2.61
CA ILE A 68 10.17 12.54 3.74
C ILE A 68 11.23 13.57 3.28
N LEU A 69 11.62 13.52 2.00
CA LEU A 69 12.59 14.42 1.37
C LEU A 69 11.88 15.56 0.62
#